data_AF-K9U8S1-F1
#
_entry.id   AF-K9U8S1-F1
#
_cell.length_a   1.000
_cell.length_b   1.000
_cell.length_c   1.000
_cell.angle_alpha   90.00
_cell.angle_beta   90.00
_cell.angle_gamma   90.00
#
_symmetry.space_group_name_H-M   'P 1'
#
loop_
_entity.id
_entity.type
_entity.pdbx_description
1 polymer ?
#
loop_
_entity_poly.entity_id
_entity_poly.type
_entity_poly.pdbx_seq_one_letter_code
_entity_poly.pdbx_strand_id
1 'polypeptide(L)'
;MKYFFLTEGWTVGRVWASDGLWNETAWRRRPDIQRLNVCLVEAHEKLWLYRVEDTIMTVEVRPATASSNGTKQAIGQVVLKRLITAEQVIDRLGIAEAMCQLKSIQSVVQ
;
A
#
# COMPACT_ATOMS: atom_id res chain seq x y z
N MET A 1 -4.14 -5.76 -12.44
CA MET A 1 -4.13 -4.92 -11.21
C MET A 1 -3.76 -5.83 -10.06
N LYS A 2 -2.91 -5.36 -9.16
CA LYS A 2 -2.45 -6.12 -7.99
C LYS A 2 -2.74 -5.35 -6.72
N TYR A 3 -2.61 -6.01 -5.57
CA TYR A 3 -2.99 -5.44 -4.29
C TYR A 3 -1.99 -5.78 -3.19
N PHE A 4 -1.97 -4.99 -2.12
CA PHE A 4 -1.28 -5.34 -0.89
C PHE A 4 -1.91 -4.64 0.32
N PHE A 5 -1.64 -5.17 1.52
CA PHE A 5 -2.06 -4.56 2.77
C PHE A 5 -0.89 -3.83 3.45
N LEU A 6 -1.15 -2.61 3.91
CA LEU A 6 -0.16 -1.75 4.55
C LEU A 6 -0.67 -1.21 5.87
N THR A 7 0.11 -1.45 6.92
CA THR A 7 -0.14 -0.95 8.27
C THR A 7 -0.28 0.57 8.28
N GLU A 8 -1.25 1.08 9.04
CA GLU A 8 -1.41 2.50 9.29
C GLU A 8 -0.12 3.13 9.85
N GLY A 9 0.21 4.34 9.40
CA GLY A 9 1.49 4.99 9.74
C GLY A 9 2.69 4.53 8.90
N TRP A 10 2.52 3.60 7.95
CA TRP A 10 3.54 3.26 6.96
C TRP A 10 3.26 3.94 5.60
N THR A 11 4.31 4.10 4.81
CA THR A 11 4.27 4.70 3.48
C THR A 11 5.06 3.88 2.47
N VAL A 12 4.74 4.06 1.20
CA VAL A 12 5.47 3.47 0.07
C VAL A 12 6.81 4.19 -0.11
N GLY A 13 7.87 3.40 -0.27
CA GLY A 13 9.20 3.85 -0.65
C GLY A 13 9.45 3.57 -2.13
N ARG A 14 10.40 2.67 -2.41
CA ARG A 14 10.77 2.27 -3.77
C ARG A 14 9.75 1.30 -4.38
N VAL A 15 9.62 1.34 -5.70
CA VAL A 15 8.70 0.52 -6.49
C VAL A 15 9.48 -0.09 -7.64
N TRP A 16 9.27 -1.37 -7.93
CA TRP A 16 9.92 -2.06 -9.06
C TRP A 16 8.88 -2.61 -10.01
N ALA A 17 9.15 -2.47 -11.30
CA ALA A 17 8.48 -3.13 -12.40
C ALA A 17 9.39 -4.23 -12.98
N SER A 18 8.95 -4.90 -14.05
CA SER A 18 9.71 -5.98 -14.69
C SER A 18 11.05 -5.52 -15.29
N ASP A 19 11.16 -4.24 -15.66
CA ASP A 19 12.37 -3.62 -16.21
C ASP A 19 13.29 -3.01 -15.13
N GLY A 20 12.94 -3.14 -13.85
CA GLY A 20 13.76 -2.70 -12.73
C GLY A 20 13.07 -1.68 -11.83
N LEU A 21 13.87 -0.81 -11.19
CA LEU A 21 13.35 0.24 -10.31
C LEU A 21 12.53 1.24 -11.13
N TRP A 22 11.34 1.59 -10.64
CA TRP A 22 10.49 2.58 -11.27
C TRP A 22 11.22 3.91 -11.40
N ASN A 23 11.33 4.39 -12.64
CA ASN A 23 12.00 5.64 -12.97
C ASN A 23 10.98 6.60 -13.59
N GLU A 24 10.60 7.64 -12.84
CA GLU A 24 9.59 8.61 -13.30
C GLU A 24 9.97 9.31 -14.61
N THR A 25 11.27 9.48 -14.90
CA THR A 25 11.74 10.10 -16.15
C THR A 25 11.53 9.17 -17.34
N ALA A 26 11.87 7.88 -17.19
CA ALA A 26 11.69 6.88 -18.23
C ALA A 26 10.20 6.60 -18.50
N TRP A 27 9.42 6.48 -17.42
CA TRP A 27 7.99 6.20 -17.47
C TRP A 27 7.12 7.45 -17.72
N ARG A 28 7.71 8.64 -17.57
CA ARG A 28 7.06 9.96 -17.66
C ARG A 28 5.90 10.18 -16.68
N ARG A 29 5.82 9.36 -15.64
CA ARG A 29 4.82 9.45 -14.57
C ARG A 29 5.24 8.67 -13.33
N ARG A 30 4.54 8.95 -12.23
CA ARG A 30 4.55 8.14 -11.01
C ARG A 30 3.84 6.81 -11.23
N PRO A 31 4.20 5.77 -10.46
CA PRO A 31 3.42 4.54 -10.42
C PRO A 31 2.02 4.84 -9.89
N ASP A 32 1.00 4.17 -10.45
CA ASP A 32 -0.37 4.25 -9.93
C ASP A 32 -0.52 3.33 -8.72
N ILE A 33 -0.66 3.96 -7.54
CA ILE A 33 -0.83 3.30 -6.25
C ILE A 33 -1.93 4.03 -5.49
N GLN A 34 -3.02 3.33 -5.23
CA GLN A 34 -4.22 3.88 -4.59
C GLN A 34 -4.54 3.15 -3.29
N ARG A 35 -4.65 3.89 -2.18
CA ARG A 35 -5.28 3.37 -0.96
C ARG A 35 -6.78 3.26 -1.18
N LEU A 36 -7.34 2.06 -0.97
CA LEU A 36 -8.76 1.81 -0.97
C LEU A 36 -9.34 2.04 0.44
N ASN A 37 -10.64 2.29 0.50
CA ASN A 37 -11.36 2.49 1.75
C ASN A 37 -11.72 1.17 2.44
N VAL A 38 -10.82 0.18 2.37
CA VAL A 38 -10.99 -1.13 2.98
C VAL A 38 -9.74 -1.42 3.78
N CYS A 39 -9.88 -1.92 5.00
CA CYS A 39 -8.76 -2.38 5.81
C CYS A 39 -9.08 -3.69 6.51
N LEU A 40 -8.02 -4.41 6.87
CA LEU A 40 -8.05 -5.44 7.89
C LEU A 40 -7.74 -4.83 9.25
N VAL A 41 -8.27 -5.42 10.31
CA VAL A 41 -7.94 -5.10 11.69
C VAL A 41 -7.26 -6.33 12.31
N GLU A 42 -6.00 -6.17 12.72
CA GLU A 42 -5.22 -7.24 13.35
C GLU A 42 -4.58 -6.67 14.62
N ALA A 43 -4.85 -7.26 15.79
CA ALA A 43 -4.25 -6.84 17.08
C ALA A 43 -4.33 -5.32 17.35
N HIS A 44 -5.46 -4.69 17.03
CA HIS A 44 -5.70 -3.24 17.12
C HIS A 44 -4.94 -2.37 16.10
N GLU A 45 -4.23 -2.97 15.15
CA GLU A 45 -3.64 -2.26 14.01
C GLU A 45 -4.55 -2.34 12.78
N LYS A 46 -4.63 -1.24 12.03
CA LYS A 46 -5.31 -1.21 10.73
C LYS A 46 -4.32 -1.46 9.61
N LEU A 47 -4.63 -2.42 8.75
CA LEU A 47 -3.90 -2.67 7.51
C LEU A 47 -4.77 -2.25 6.33
N TRP A 48 -4.48 -1.10 5.75
CA TRP A 48 -5.21 -0.55 4.62
C TRP A 48 -4.89 -1.31 3.34
N LEU A 49 -5.91 -1.61 2.54
CA LEU A 49 -5.75 -2.20 1.22
C LEU A 49 -5.29 -1.15 0.22
N TYR A 50 -4.23 -1.46 -0.52
CA TYR A 50 -3.73 -0.67 -1.63
C TYR A 50 -3.91 -1.45 -2.94
N ARG A 51 -4.34 -0.74 -3.99
CA ARG A 51 -4.35 -1.21 -5.38
C ARG A 51 -3.15 -0.63 -6.11
N VAL A 52 -2.49 -1.44 -6.91
CA VAL A 52 -1.38 -1.04 -7.79
C VAL A 52 -1.61 -1.52 -9.21
N GLU A 53 -1.01 -0.82 -10.17
CA GLU A 53 -1.01 -1.24 -11.57
C GLU A 53 -0.29 -2.58 -11.79
N ASP A 54 -0.63 -3.25 -12.89
CA ASP A 54 -0.18 -4.62 -13.13
C ASP A 54 1.33 -4.75 -13.39
N THR A 55 1.94 -3.72 -13.94
CA THR A 55 3.38 -3.66 -14.22
C THR A 55 4.23 -3.67 -12.96
N ILE A 56 3.67 -3.27 -11.81
CA ILE A 56 4.39 -3.30 -10.53
C ILE A 56 4.59 -4.76 -10.09
N MET A 57 5.82 -5.10 -9.76
CA MET A 57 6.22 -6.41 -9.25
C MET A 57 6.47 -6.39 -7.75
N THR A 58 7.10 -5.32 -7.25
CA THR A 58 7.49 -5.23 -5.84
C THR A 58 7.31 -3.81 -5.33
N VAL A 59 6.82 -3.69 -4.09
CA VAL A 59 6.68 -2.42 -3.39
C VAL A 59 7.45 -2.49 -2.07
N GLU A 60 8.41 -1.59 -1.92
CA GLU A 60 9.05 -1.34 -0.63
C GLU A 60 8.21 -0.38 0.19
N VAL A 61 8.11 -0.64 1.50
CA VAL A 61 7.43 0.23 2.45
C VAL A 61 8.30 0.51 3.67
N ARG A 62 8.04 1.65 4.31
CA ARG A 62 8.74 2.14 5.50
C ARG A 62 7.79 2.93 6.41
N PRO A 63 8.09 3.09 7.71
CA PRO A 63 7.34 3.99 8.58
C PRO A 63 7.34 5.43 8.03
N ALA A 64 6.20 6.11 8.12
CA ALA A 64 6.02 7.47 7.60
C ALA A 64 6.79 8.52 8.42
N THR A 65 6.98 8.30 9.73
CA THR A 65 7.67 9.22 10.65
C THR A 65 9.20 9.17 10.58
N ALA A 66 9.78 8.38 9.65
CA ALA A 66 11.22 8.30 9.44
C ALA A 66 11.81 9.54 8.72
N SER A 67 11.34 10.76 9.03
CA SER A 67 11.81 12.00 8.41
C SER A 67 12.68 12.84 9.36
N SER A 68 13.97 12.89 9.05
CA SER A 68 14.82 14.10 9.02
C SER A 68 15.11 14.92 10.29
N ASN A 69 15.02 14.38 11.51
CA ASN A 69 15.58 15.07 12.69
C ASN A 69 16.67 14.21 13.36
N GLY A 70 17.92 14.37 12.91
CA GLY A 70 19.16 14.36 13.71
C GLY A 70 19.54 13.21 14.66
N THR A 71 18.68 12.26 15.01
CA THR A 71 18.98 11.23 16.01
C THR A 71 18.54 9.87 15.51
N LYS A 72 19.52 9.12 14.99
CA LYS A 72 19.48 7.68 14.68
C LYS A 72 18.27 7.27 13.83
N GLN A 73 18.40 7.46 12.50
CA GLN A 73 17.65 6.64 11.55
C GLN A 73 17.76 5.18 11.99
N ALA A 74 16.65 4.56 12.35
CA ALA A 74 16.57 3.12 12.49
C ALA A 74 16.72 2.51 11.08
N ILE A 75 17.96 2.47 10.58
CA ILE A 75 18.38 1.68 9.44
C ILE A 75 17.87 0.26 9.73
N GLY A 76 16.84 -0.18 9.00
CA GLY A 76 16.29 -1.54 9.16
C GLY A 76 14.77 -1.68 9.14
N GLN A 77 13.98 -0.60 9.24
CA GLN A 77 12.51 -0.73 9.15
C GLN A 77 12.01 -0.57 7.71
N VAL A 78 12.50 -1.44 6.84
CA VAL A 78 12.11 -1.50 5.42
C VAL A 78 11.63 -2.91 5.11
N VAL A 79 10.44 -3.03 4.51
CA VAL A 79 9.82 -4.32 4.20
C VAL A 79 9.36 -4.32 2.75
N LEU A 80 9.59 -5.43 2.04
CA LEU A 80 9.01 -5.66 0.73
C LEU A 80 7.61 -6.27 0.90
N LYS A 81 6.60 -5.68 0.27
CA LYS A 81 5.24 -6.19 0.31
C LYS A 81 5.00 -7.18 -0.82
N ARG A 82 4.51 -8.36 -0.44
CA ARG A 82 3.98 -9.34 -1.38
C ARG A 82 2.69 -8.78 -2.00
N LEU A 83 2.68 -8.70 -3.33
CA LEU A 83 1.49 -8.35 -4.08
C LEU A 83 0.59 -9.58 -4.24
N ILE A 84 -0.71 -9.36 -4.19
CA ILE A 84 -1.75 -10.38 -4.25
C ILE A 84 -2.83 -10.02 -5.28
N THR A 85 -3.56 -11.03 -5.76
CA THR A 85 -4.67 -10.86 -6.70
C THR A 85 -5.95 -10.41 -6.00
N ALA A 86 -6.98 -10.07 -6.77
CA ALA A 86 -8.28 -9.70 -6.21
C ALA A 86 -8.95 -10.88 -5.49
N GLU A 87 -8.83 -12.09 -6.02
CA GLU A 87 -9.34 -13.33 -5.42
C GLU A 87 -8.69 -13.56 -4.05
N GLN A 88 -7.35 -13.43 -3.99
CA GLN A 88 -6.61 -13.54 -2.74
C GLN A 88 -6.97 -12.45 -1.73
N VAL A 89 -7.34 -11.25 -2.18
CA VAL A 89 -7.87 -10.19 -1.31
C VAL A 89 -9.21 -10.63 -0.73
N ILE A 90 -10.14 -11.11 -1.55
CA ILE A 90 -11.47 -11.57 -1.11
C ILE A 90 -11.33 -12.69 -0.10
N ASP A 91 -10.50 -13.69 -0.38
CA ASP A 91 -10.22 -14.79 0.54
C ASP A 91 -9.74 -14.28 1.89
N ARG A 92 -8.80 -13.31 1.89
CA ARG A 92 -8.27 -12.72 3.12
C ARG A 92 -9.32 -11.92 3.90
N LEU A 93 -10.14 -11.14 3.20
CA LEU A 93 -11.23 -10.38 3.82
C LEU A 93 -12.29 -11.31 4.43
N GLY A 94 -12.49 -12.50 3.85
CA GLY A 94 -13.46 -13.48 4.35
C GLY A 94 -13.04 -14.21 5.62
N ILE A 95 -11.74 -14.21 5.96
CA ILE A 95 -11.19 -14.94 7.12
C ILE A 95 -10.67 -14.03 8.25
N ALA A 96 -10.67 -12.71 8.04
CA ALA A 96 -10.13 -11.72 8.97
C ALA A 96 -11.17 -10.64 9.33
N GLU A 97 -10.91 -9.89 10.39
CA GLU A 97 -11.74 -8.73 10.71
C GLU A 97 -11.48 -7.62 9.68
N ALA A 98 -12.53 -7.22 8.96
CA ALA A 98 -12.43 -6.23 7.88
C ALA A 98 -13.38 -5.06 8.12
N MET A 99 -12.91 -3.85 7.81
CA MET A 99 -13.70 -2.61 7.91
C MET A 99 -13.67 -1.84 6.59
N CYS A 100 -14.79 -1.17 6.28
CA CYS A 100 -14.89 -0.24 5.15
C CYS A 100 -15.06 1.20 5.66
N GLN A 101 -14.30 2.13 5.08
CA GLN A 101 -14.46 3.55 5.34
C GLN A 101 -15.40 4.19 4.31
N LEU A 102 -16.65 4.41 4.69
CA LEU A 102 -17.58 5.18 3.87
C LEU A 102 -17.11 6.65 3.79
N LYS A 103 -16.98 7.18 2.58
CA LYS A 103 -17.00 8.63 2.36
C LYS A 103 -18.47 9.04 2.33
N SER A 104 -18.82 10.19 2.90
CA SER A 104 -20.20 10.67 2.98
C SER A 104 -20.94 10.48 1.65
N ILE A 105 -22.17 9.94 1.72
CA ILE A 105 -22.98 9.53 0.55
C ILE A 105 -23.23 10.69 -0.44
N GLN A 106 -23.08 11.93 0.04
CA GLN A 106 -23.20 13.16 -0.75
C GLN A 106 -22.16 13.28 -1.88
N SER A 107 -21.07 12.49 -1.88
CA SER A 107 -20.07 12.47 -2.95
C SER A 107 -20.25 11.32 -3.95
N VAL A 108 -21.25 10.44 -3.78
CA VAL A 108 -21.47 9.26 -4.65
C VAL A 108 -22.60 9.51 -5.66
N VAL A 109 -23.41 10.54 -5.45
CA VAL A 109 -24.51 10.93 -6.35
C VAL A 109 -24.18 12.28 -6.96
N GLN A 110 -23.46 12.29 -8.09
CA GLN A 110 -23.39 13.40 -9.03
C GLN A 110 -23.39 12.87 -10.45
#